data_AF-A0A8J3V3A9-F1
#
_entry.id   AF-A0A8J3V3A9-F1
#
_cell.length_a   1.000
_cell.length_b   1.000
_cell.length_c   1.000
_cell.angle_alpha   90.00
_cell.angle_beta   90.00
_cell.angle_gamma   90.00
#
_symmetry.space_group_name_H-M   'P 1'
#
loop_
_entity.id
_entity.type
_entity.pdbx_description
1 polymer ?
#
loop_
_entity_poly.entity_id
_entity_poly.type
_entity_poly.pdbx_seq_one_letter_code
_entity_poly.pdbx_strand_id
1 'polypeptide(L)' 'MSGPFAAAIRERARLARAALEQARRDGDADDLIVAEGEWEDVVRLARAHGVPIGVEEAAPGEGTI' A
#
# COMPACT_ATOMS: atom_id res chain seq x y z
N MET A 1 1.54 1.33 17.11
CA MET A 1 2.96 1.70 17.24
C MET A 1 3.20 3.08 16.63
N SER A 2 3.54 4.09 17.43
CA SER A 2 3.76 5.48 17.01
C SER A 2 5.22 5.86 17.26
N GLY A 3 6.08 5.63 16.28
CA GLY A 3 7.53 5.88 16.38
C GLY A 3 8.18 6.01 15.00
N PRO A 4 9.49 6.34 14.94
CA PRO A 4 10.20 6.63 13.69
C PRO A 4 10.16 5.48 12.69
N PHE A 5 10.22 4.22 13.16
CA PHE A 5 10.06 3.05 12.30
C PHE A 5 8.68 2.97 11.64
N ALA A 6 7.62 3.20 12.41
CA ALA A 6 6.26 3.22 11.87
C ALA A 6 6.03 4.41 10.91
N ALA A 7 6.71 5.55 11.14
CA ALA A 7 6.69 6.68 10.22
C ALA A 7 7.39 6.35 8.88
N ALA A 8 8.53 5.66 8.94
CA ALA A 8 9.24 5.20 7.74
C ALA A 8 8.41 4.19 6.93
N ILE A 9 7.73 3.24 7.58
CA ILE A 9 6.82 2.30 6.90
C ILE A 9 5.67 3.05 6.21
N ARG A 10 5.06 4.03 6.89
CA ARG A 10 3.97 4.83 6.30
C ARG A 10 4.44 5.65 5.09
N GLU A 11 5.63 6.23 5.18
CA GLU A 11 6.18 7.00 4.06
C GLU A 11 6.51 6.08 2.88
N ARG A 12 7.11 4.91 3.14
CA ARG A 12 7.35 3.92 2.09
C ARG A 12 6.04 3.45 1.44
N ALA A 13 4.98 3.27 2.22
CA ALA A 13 3.65 2.91 1.71
C ALA A 13 3.08 4.02 0.81
N ARG A 14 3.21 5.29 1.22
CA ARG A 14 2.77 6.44 0.43
C ARG A 14 3.49 6.50 -0.92
N LEU A 15 4.81 6.29 -0.92
CA LEU A 15 5.63 6.31 -2.14
C LEU A 15 5.30 5.14 -3.07
N ALA A 16 5.20 3.91 -2.54
CA ALA A 16 4.86 2.72 -3.33
C ALA A 16 3.46 2.85 -3.95
N ARG A 17 2.48 3.37 -3.20
CA ARG A 17 1.14 3.63 -3.74
C ARG A 17 1.16 4.68 -4.86
N ALA A 18 1.91 5.77 -4.69
CA ALA A 18 2.03 6.79 -5.73
C ALA A 18 2.69 6.25 -7.00
N ALA A 19 3.72 5.41 -6.87
CA ALA A 19 4.37 4.74 -7.99
C ALA A 19 3.40 3.78 -8.71
N LEU A 20 2.62 3.01 -7.96
CA LEU A 20 1.59 2.12 -8.52
C LEU A 20 0.51 2.88 -9.28
N GLU A 21 0.02 3.99 -8.72
CA GLU A 21 -0.95 4.86 -9.39
C GLU A 21 -0.36 5.54 -10.64
N GLN A 22 0.96 5.82 -10.65
CA GLN A 22 1.66 6.35 -11.81
C GLN A 22 1.80 5.28 -12.91
N ALA A 23 2.31 4.10 -12.58
CA ALA A 23 2.47 3.00 -13.53
C ALA A 23 1.13 2.61 -14.19
N ARG A 24 0.04 2.61 -13.42
CA ARG A 24 -1.32 2.40 -13.95
C ARG A 24 -1.76 3.47 -14.95
N ARG A 25 -1.34 4.73 -14.74
CA ARG A 25 -1.66 5.85 -15.66
C ARG A 25 -0.80 5.81 -16.91
N ASP A 26 0.45 5.39 -16.78
CA ASP A 26 1.39 5.34 -17.90
C ASP A 26 1.17 4.11 -18.78
N GLY A 27 0.53 3.05 -18.24
CA GLY A 27 0.15 1.86 -18.99
C GLY A 27 1.34 0.94 -19.31
N ASP A 28 2.48 1.17 -18.67
CA ASP A 28 3.66 0.31 -18.78
C ASP A 28 3.48 -0.92 -17.89
N ALA A 29 3.46 -2.10 -18.53
CA ALA A 29 3.23 -3.36 -17.85
C ALA A 29 4.42 -3.77 -16.96
N ASP A 30 5.64 -3.42 -17.35
CA ASP A 30 6.84 -3.77 -16.59
C ASP A 30 6.91 -2.90 -15.32
N ASP A 31 6.66 -1.59 -15.45
CA ASP A 31 6.59 -0.68 -14.31
C ASP A 31 5.44 -1.04 -13.37
N LEU A 32 4.31 -1.51 -13.91
CA LEU A 32 3.18 -1.96 -13.11
C LEU A 32 3.55 -3.17 -12.23
N ILE A 33 4.22 -4.18 -12.81
CA ILE A 33 4.66 -5.38 -12.07
C ILE A 33 5.61 -4.98 -10.93
N VAL A 34 6.57 -4.09 -11.20
CA VAL A 34 7.52 -3.61 -10.19
C VAL A 34 6.79 -2.87 -9.07
N ALA A 35 5.89 -1.96 -9.42
CA ALA A 35 5.16 -1.15 -8.44
C ALA A 35 4.18 -1.98 -7.60
N GLU A 36 3.56 -3.01 -8.18
CA GLU A 36 2.69 -3.95 -7.44
C GLU A 36 3.50 -4.76 -6.42
N GLY A 37 4.67 -5.28 -6.80
CA GLY A 37 5.56 -6.00 -5.90
C GLY A 37 6.03 -5.13 -4.72
N GLU A 38 6.44 -3.89 -4.99
CA GLU A 38 6.85 -2.94 -3.94
C GLU A 38 5.69 -2.60 -2.98
N TRP A 39 4.47 -2.48 -3.50
CA TRP A 39 3.29 -2.25 -2.68
C TRP A 39 2.99 -3.46 -1.78
N GLU A 40 3.01 -4.67 -2.32
CA GLU A 40 2.80 -5.90 -1.56
C GLU A 40 3.84 -6.09 -0.45
N ASP A 41 5.10 -5.79 -0.73
CA ASP A 41 6.19 -5.85 0.23
C ASP A 41 5.98 -4.91 1.41
N VAL A 42 5.56 -3.68 1.15
CA VAL A 42 5.27 -2.71 2.19
C VAL A 42 4.04 -3.10 2.99
N VAL A 43 2.99 -3.62 2.36
CA VAL A 43 1.79 -4.12 3.04
C VAL A 43 2.14 -5.28 3.97
N ARG A 44 2.93 -6.23 3.49
CA ARG A 44 3.42 -7.37 4.28
C ARG A 44 4.26 -6.92 5.46
N LEU A 45 5.19 -5.99 5.26
CA LEU A 45 6.01 -5.41 6.33
C LEU A 45 5.17 -4.67 7.37
N ALA A 46 4.23 -3.84 6.92
CA ALA A 46 3.34 -3.09 7.80
C ALA A 46 2.48 -4.02 8.67
N ARG A 47 1.91 -5.07 8.07
CA ARG A 47 1.15 -6.11 8.79
C ARG A 47 2.01 -6.84 9.81
N ALA A 48 3.22 -7.27 9.43
CA ALA A 48 4.15 -7.96 10.32
C ALA A 48 4.52 -7.14 11.58
N HIS A 49 4.51 -5.82 11.47
CA HIS A 49 4.84 -4.91 12.56
C HIS A 49 3.64 -4.19 13.20
N GLY A 50 2.41 -4.53 12.82
CA GLY A 50 1.20 -3.88 13.34
C GLY A 50 1.16 -2.37 13.06
N VAL A 51 1.72 -1.94 11.93
CA VAL A 51 1.68 -0.55 11.49
C VAL A 51 0.48 -0.36 10.57
N PRO A 52 -0.52 0.45 10.96
CA PRO A 52 -1.61 0.78 10.07
C PRO A 52 -1.06 1.66 8.94
N ILE A 53 -1.11 1.13 7.74
CA ILE A 53 -1.00 1.88 6.48
C ILE A 53 -2.39 1.84 5.87
N GLY A 54 -2.86 2.93 5.27
CA GLY A 54 -4.25 3.08 4.78
C GLY A 54 -4.61 2.19 3.59
N VAL A 55 -4.44 0.88 3.74
CA VAL A 55 -5.33 -0.11 3.14
C VAL A 55 -6.63 0.01 3.90
N GLU A 56 -7.46 0.96 3.50
CA GLU A 56 -8.88 0.85 3.79
C GLU A 56 -9.30 -0.42 3.05
N GLU A 57 -9.30 -1.54 3.77
CA GLU A 57 -10.14 -2.68 3.41
C GLU A 57 -11.50 -2.03 3.22
N ALA A 58 -11.94 -1.90 1.96
CA ALA A 58 -13.31 -1.56 1.68
C ALA A 58 -14.12 -2.56 2.49
N ALA A 59 -14.69 -2.09 3.60
CA ALA A 59 -15.55 -2.90 4.43
C ALA A 59 -16.53 -3.57 3.47
N PRO A 60 -16.75 -4.89 3.55
CA PRO A 60 -17.81 -5.50 2.77
C PRO A 60 -19.05 -4.72 3.14
N GLY A 61 -19.58 -3.95 2.17
CA GLY A 61 -20.79 -3.17 2.37
C GLY A 61 -21.83 -4.16 2.87
N GLU A 62 -22.15 -4.02 4.15
CA GLU A 62 -23.20 -4.77 4.82
C GLU A 62 -24.43 -4.71 3.92
N GLY A 63 -24.87 -5.88 3.47
CA GLY A 63 -26.22 -6.00 2.92
C GLY A 63 -27.19 -5.41 3.93
N THR A 64 -28.01 -4.46 3.50
CA THR A 64 -29.22 -4.06 4.19
C THR A 64 -30.23 -3.64 3.12
N ILE A 65 -31.24 -4.52 2.99
CA ILE A 65 -32.59 -4.44 2.37
C ILE A 65 -32.75 -4.13 0.88
#